data_AF-A0A2G1VA65-F1
#
_entry.id   AF-A0A2G1VA65-F1
#
_cell.length_a   1.000
_cell.length_b   1.000
_cell.length_c   1.000
_cell.angle_alpha   90.00
_cell.angle_beta   90.00
_cell.angle_gamma   90.00
#
_symmetry.space_group_name_H-M   'P 1'
#
loop_
_entity.id
_entity.type
_entity.pdbx_description
1 polymer ?
#
loop_
_entity_poly.entity_id
_entity_poly.type
_entity_poly.pdbx_seq_one_letter_code
_entity_poly.pdbx_strand_id
1 'polypeptide(L)'
;MKQYAYRAFEEALPLFAFLRNKRKIMRDVSNKALVAEKSTPYAELDEGVLKDRIKEEHERATKIDEKTSKFTLGLSVSLTVLAAASGALAKFVPENPYAGLVSIACGFASIYMLLAGVTALGALKTLAVYGYGTQHALRQKSGGVLYLSQALYAQERMNVVRHLRNEAAYQSLRNGFLVLLVVLIGSVVGLTIQQSDSDTIRNNTALEKADES
;
A
#
# COMPACT_ATOMS: atom_id res chain seq x y z
N MET A 1 17.88 -6.06 -18.62
CA MET A 1 16.45 -6.27 -18.91
C MET A 1 15.69 -6.99 -17.79
N LYS A 2 16.12 -8.17 -17.30
CA LYS A 2 15.38 -8.91 -16.23
C LYS A 2 15.16 -8.11 -14.93
N GLN A 3 16.14 -7.34 -14.46
CA GLN A 3 16.00 -6.51 -13.25
C GLN A 3 15.00 -5.34 -13.41
N TYR A 4 14.93 -4.73 -14.59
CA TYR A 4 13.98 -3.64 -14.86
C TYR A 4 12.54 -4.16 -14.98
N ALA A 5 12.33 -5.29 -15.67
CA ALA A 5 11.02 -5.92 -15.76
C ALA A 5 10.52 -6.38 -14.39
N TYR A 6 11.42 -6.85 -13.53
CA TYR A 6 11.10 -7.23 -12.15
C TYR A 6 10.70 -6.02 -11.30
N ARG A 7 11.43 -4.89 -11.38
CA ARG A 7 11.03 -3.64 -10.71
C ARG A 7 9.70 -3.10 -11.20
N ALA A 8 9.48 -3.10 -12.52
CA ALA A 8 8.21 -2.67 -13.09
C ALA A 8 7.03 -3.54 -12.61
N PHE A 9 7.25 -4.85 -12.44
CA PHE A 9 6.26 -5.75 -11.86
C PHE A 9 6.01 -5.47 -10.37
N GLU A 10 7.05 -5.21 -9.59
CA GLU A 10 6.91 -4.83 -8.17
C GLU A 10 6.14 -3.50 -8.02
N GLU A 11 6.38 -2.54 -8.92
CA GLU A 11 5.66 -1.27 -8.90
C GLU A 11 4.21 -1.38 -9.40
N ALA A 12 3.92 -2.25 -10.37
CA ALA A 12 2.58 -2.47 -10.88
C ALA A 12 1.71 -3.31 -9.93
N LEU A 13 2.30 -4.32 -9.29
CA LEU A 13 1.63 -5.27 -8.41
C LEU A 13 2.33 -5.37 -7.03
N PRO A 14 2.36 -4.25 -6.27
CA PRO A 14 3.12 -4.13 -5.01
C PRO A 14 2.69 -5.14 -3.95
N LEU A 15 1.40 -5.50 -3.95
CA LEU A 15 0.83 -6.45 -3.00
C LEU A 15 1.36 -7.88 -3.19
N PHE A 16 1.55 -8.30 -4.43
CA PHE A 16 2.09 -9.64 -4.73
C PHE A 16 3.56 -9.74 -4.33
N ALA A 17 4.34 -8.68 -4.61
CA ALA A 17 5.73 -8.59 -4.17
C ALA A 17 5.84 -8.65 -2.64
N PHE A 18 5.01 -7.88 -1.93
CA PHE A 18 4.91 -7.93 -0.48
C PHE A 18 4.55 -9.32 0.05
N LEU A 19 3.49 -9.96 -0.47
CA LEU A 19 3.05 -11.28 0.00
C LEU A 19 4.13 -12.35 -0.18
N ARG A 20 4.84 -12.32 -1.32
CA ARG A 20 5.96 -13.22 -1.60
C ARG A 20 7.10 -13.01 -0.59
N ASN A 21 7.51 -11.76 -0.39
CA ASN A 21 8.61 -11.42 0.51
C ASN A 21 8.25 -11.73 1.98
N LYS A 22 7.01 -11.42 2.40
CA LYS A 22 6.48 -11.81 3.71
C LYS A 22 6.54 -13.32 3.91
N ARG A 23 6.05 -14.12 2.96
CA ARG A 23 6.08 -15.59 3.07
C ARG A 23 7.51 -16.12 3.19
N LYS A 24 8.44 -15.57 2.40
CA LYS A 24 9.87 -15.94 2.48
C LYS A 24 10.43 -15.62 3.87
N ILE A 25 10.26 -14.39 4.34
CA ILE A 25 10.78 -13.97 5.64
C ILE A 25 10.17 -14.77 6.80
N MET A 26 8.86 -15.01 6.78
CA MET A 26 8.21 -15.83 7.82
C MET A 26 8.75 -17.25 7.82
N ARG A 27 9.04 -17.84 6.66
CA ARG A 27 9.66 -19.16 6.56
C ARG A 27 11.07 -19.15 7.14
N ASP A 28 11.87 -18.15 6.78
CA ASP A 28 13.25 -18.01 7.24
C ASP A 28 13.30 -17.84 8.77
N VAL A 29 12.45 -17.01 9.35
CA VAL A 29 12.36 -16.78 10.80
C VAL A 29 11.78 -17.99 11.54
N SER A 30 10.91 -18.77 10.91
CA SER A 30 10.39 -20.01 11.50
C SER A 30 11.43 -21.14 11.56
N ASN A 31 12.45 -21.11 10.70
CA ASN A 31 13.50 -22.11 10.65
C ASN A 31 14.59 -21.79 11.69
N LYS A 32 14.55 -22.50 12.82
CA LYS A 32 15.50 -22.32 13.93
C LYS A 32 16.96 -22.49 13.52
N ALA A 33 17.27 -23.45 12.63
CA ALA A 33 18.64 -23.69 12.18
C ALA A 33 19.17 -22.51 11.36
N LEU A 34 18.33 -21.97 10.48
CA LEU A 34 18.68 -20.81 9.66
C LEU A 34 18.83 -19.54 10.52
N VAL A 35 17.96 -19.35 11.52
CA VAL A 35 18.07 -18.23 12.47
C VAL A 35 19.36 -18.32 13.26
N ALA A 36 19.71 -19.51 13.76
CA ALA A 36 20.96 -19.71 14.49
C ALA A 36 22.20 -19.45 13.62
N GLU A 37 22.19 -19.91 12.36
CA GLU A 37 23.27 -19.64 11.41
C GLU A 37 23.41 -18.14 11.13
N LYS A 38 22.30 -17.45 10.81
CA LYS A 38 22.32 -16.04 10.43
C LYS A 38 22.51 -15.07 11.59
N SER A 39 22.23 -15.50 12.82
CA SER A 39 22.48 -14.68 14.01
C SER A 39 23.93 -14.74 14.50
N THR A 40 24.77 -15.65 13.98
CA THR A 40 26.17 -15.83 14.40
C THR A 40 26.96 -14.51 14.45
N PRO A 41 26.90 -13.62 13.43
CA PRO A 41 27.63 -12.35 13.47
C PRO A 41 27.15 -11.40 14.57
N TYR A 42 25.88 -11.49 14.97
CA TYR A 42 25.31 -10.66 16.02
C TYR A 42 25.76 -11.12 17.41
N ALA A 43 26.20 -12.37 17.55
CA ALA A 43 26.69 -12.92 18.82
C ALA A 43 28.08 -12.37 19.21
N GLU A 44 28.77 -11.69 18.30
CA GLU A 44 30.03 -10.99 18.57
C GLU A 44 29.83 -9.70 19.38
N LEU A 45 28.58 -9.21 19.47
CA LEU A 45 28.23 -8.02 20.24
C LEU A 45 28.03 -8.34 21.73
N ASP A 46 28.32 -7.36 22.57
CA ASP A 46 28.09 -7.48 24.01
C ASP A 46 26.59 -7.55 24.36
N GLU A 47 26.29 -8.21 25.49
CA GLU A 47 24.91 -8.41 25.96
C GLU A 47 24.17 -7.08 26.20
N GLY A 48 24.86 -6.06 26.70
CA GLY A 48 24.28 -4.72 26.91
C GLY A 48 23.86 -4.09 25.59
N VAL A 49 24.75 -4.14 24.59
CA VAL A 49 24.50 -3.60 23.25
C VAL A 49 23.34 -4.32 22.56
N LEU A 50 23.26 -5.65 22.69
CA LEU A 50 22.17 -6.44 22.11
C LEU A 50 20.81 -6.06 22.70
N LYS A 51 20.72 -5.82 24.01
CA LYS A 51 19.47 -5.36 24.67
C LYS A 51 19.04 -4.00 24.16
N ASP A 52 19.98 -3.07 24.07
CA ASP A 52 19.72 -1.72 23.59
C ASP A 52 19.24 -1.76 22.13
N ARG A 53 19.90 -2.56 21.27
CA ARG A 53 19.47 -2.78 19.88
C ARG A 53 18.08 -3.40 19.75
N ILE A 54 17.76 -4.39 20.58
CA ILE A 54 16.41 -4.99 20.59
C ILE A 54 15.36 -3.94 20.96
N LYS A 55 15.65 -3.09 21.96
CA LYS A 55 14.77 -2.00 22.35
C LYS A 55 14.61 -0.97 21.24
N GLU A 56 15.69 -0.56 20.57
CA GLU A 56 15.66 0.32 19.40
C GLU A 56 14.77 -0.25 18.28
N GLU A 57 14.91 -1.55 17.99
CA GLU A 57 14.09 -2.21 16.96
C GLU A 57 12.61 -2.35 17.38
N HIS A 58 12.30 -2.46 18.68
CA HIS A 58 10.92 -2.37 19.17
C HIS A 58 10.34 -0.96 18.98
N GLU A 59 11.09 0.07 19.33
CA GLU A 59 10.67 1.46 19.11
C GLU A 59 10.48 1.77 17.62
N ARG A 60 11.37 1.23 16.77
CA ARG A 60 11.26 1.33 15.32
C ARG A 60 10.00 0.64 14.81
N ALA A 61 9.67 -0.54 15.33
CA ALA A 61 8.43 -1.25 14.98
C ALA A 61 7.20 -0.40 15.28
N THR A 62 7.11 0.16 16.48
CA THR A 62 6.01 1.05 16.90
C THR A 62 5.90 2.27 16.01
N LYS A 63 7.03 2.94 15.70
CA LYS A 63 7.06 4.11 14.80
C LYS A 63 6.56 3.76 13.39
N ILE A 64 6.86 2.58 12.87
CA ILE A 64 6.36 2.13 11.56
C ILE A 64 4.85 1.88 11.61
N ASP A 65 4.37 1.21 12.66
CA ASP A 65 2.95 0.90 12.81
C ASP A 65 2.11 2.19 13.02
N GLU A 66 2.60 3.16 13.80
CA GLU A 66 1.98 4.47 13.96
C GLU A 66 1.89 5.25 12.64
N LYS A 67 2.97 5.28 11.86
CA LYS A 67 2.97 5.91 10.53
C LYS A 67 1.94 5.23 9.62
N THR A 68 1.89 3.91 9.62
CA THR A 68 0.94 3.14 8.80
C THR A 68 -0.50 3.42 9.24
N SER A 69 -0.76 3.52 10.54
CA SER A 69 -2.09 3.83 11.10
C SER A 69 -2.56 5.24 10.70
N LYS A 70 -1.72 6.27 10.91
CA LYS A 70 -2.02 7.65 10.50
C LYS A 70 -2.26 7.75 8.99
N PHE A 71 -1.45 7.05 8.20
CA PHE A 71 -1.62 6.96 6.75
C PHE A 71 -2.95 6.30 6.37
N THR A 72 -3.32 5.19 7.02
CA THR A 72 -4.61 4.48 6.80
C THR A 72 -5.81 5.38 7.10
N LEU A 73 -5.75 6.14 8.19
CA LEU A 73 -6.81 7.08 8.55
C LEU A 73 -6.94 8.19 7.50
N GLY A 74 -5.84 8.83 7.12
CA GLY A 74 -5.85 9.85 6.05
C GLY A 74 -6.37 9.30 4.72
N LEU A 75 -6.02 8.05 4.41
CA LEU A 75 -6.55 7.29 3.27
C LEU A 75 -8.06 7.14 3.31
N SER A 76 -8.60 6.64 4.41
CA SER A 76 -10.04 6.41 4.56
C SER A 76 -10.86 7.69 4.40
N VAL A 77 -10.37 8.81 4.94
CA VAL A 77 -10.99 10.13 4.80
C VAL A 77 -10.97 10.56 3.33
N SER A 78 -9.80 10.51 2.69
CA SER A 78 -9.64 10.92 1.28
C SER A 78 -10.51 10.10 0.34
N LEU A 79 -10.58 8.77 0.56
CA LEU A 79 -11.39 7.87 -0.24
C LEU A 79 -12.89 8.14 -0.07
N THR A 80 -13.32 8.46 1.15
CA THR A 80 -14.71 8.81 1.45
C THR A 80 -15.10 10.11 0.75
N VAL A 81 -14.25 11.14 0.81
CA VAL A 81 -14.47 12.41 0.10
C VAL A 81 -14.56 12.17 -1.40
N LEU A 82 -13.65 11.37 -1.95
CA LEU A 82 -13.63 11.05 -3.38
C LEU A 82 -14.86 10.26 -3.82
N ALA A 83 -15.31 9.28 -3.03
CA ALA A 83 -16.52 8.51 -3.30
C ALA A 83 -17.77 9.40 -3.26
N ALA A 84 -17.86 10.31 -2.28
CA ALA A 84 -18.94 11.29 -2.19
C ALA A 84 -18.95 12.24 -3.41
N ALA A 85 -17.79 12.77 -3.81
CA ALA A 85 -17.64 13.61 -4.99
C ALA A 85 -18.01 12.86 -6.29
N SER A 86 -17.56 11.61 -6.42
CA SER A 86 -17.86 10.77 -7.58
C SER A 86 -19.36 10.45 -7.68
N GLY A 87 -20.02 10.14 -6.55
CA GLY A 87 -21.46 9.91 -6.51
C GLY A 87 -22.29 11.16 -6.84
N ALA A 88 -21.79 12.36 -6.49
CA ALA A 88 -22.41 13.61 -6.89
C ALA A 88 -22.26 13.88 -8.39
N LEU A 89 -21.07 13.63 -8.95
CA LEU A 89 -20.77 13.82 -10.38
C LEU A 89 -21.45 12.80 -11.29
N ALA A 90 -21.63 11.55 -10.83
CA ALA A 90 -22.25 10.49 -11.62
C ALA A 90 -23.68 10.81 -12.07
N LYS A 91 -24.40 11.69 -11.36
CA LYS A 91 -25.75 12.15 -11.75
C LYS A 91 -25.77 13.07 -12.97
N PHE A 92 -24.63 13.63 -13.36
CA PHE A 92 -24.50 14.59 -14.45
C PHE A 92 -23.85 13.98 -15.71
N VAL A 93 -23.48 12.70 -15.69
CA VAL A 93 -22.83 12.03 -16.82
C VAL A 93 -23.92 11.43 -17.74
N PRO A 94 -24.08 11.92 -18.98
CA PRO A 94 -25.02 11.33 -19.94
C PRO A 94 -24.62 9.90 -20.34
N GLU A 95 -25.60 9.08 -20.74
CA GLU A 95 -25.39 7.72 -21.23
C GLU A 95 -24.62 7.75 -22.56
N ASN A 96 -23.29 7.65 -22.46
CA ASN A 96 -22.37 7.67 -23.59
C ASN A 96 -21.38 6.50 -23.43
N PRO A 97 -20.97 5.77 -24.49
CA PRO A 97 -19.90 4.76 -24.42
C PRO A 97 -18.62 5.23 -23.70
N TYR A 98 -18.32 6.54 -23.72
CA TYR A 98 -17.21 7.15 -22.97
C TYR A 98 -17.39 7.02 -21.44
N ALA A 99 -18.62 7.07 -20.94
CA ALA A 99 -18.94 6.88 -19.53
C ALA A 99 -18.62 5.45 -19.04
N GLY A 100 -18.76 4.45 -19.93
CA GLY A 100 -18.38 3.07 -19.64
C GLY A 100 -16.88 2.90 -19.39
N LEU A 101 -16.03 3.51 -20.22
CA LEU A 101 -14.57 3.50 -20.06
C LEU A 101 -14.13 4.20 -18.77
N VAL A 102 -14.70 5.37 -18.48
CA VAL A 102 -14.46 6.12 -17.24
C VAL A 102 -14.84 5.27 -16.01
N SER A 103 -16.01 4.61 -16.06
CA SER A 103 -16.48 3.73 -14.97
C SER A 103 -15.52 2.55 -14.72
N ILE A 104 -15.07 1.87 -15.78
CA ILE A 104 -14.10 0.77 -15.66
C ILE A 104 -12.79 1.26 -15.04
N ALA A 105 -12.26 2.39 -15.48
CA ALA A 105 -11.01 2.94 -14.97
C ALA A 105 -11.13 3.41 -13.51
N CYS A 106 -12.26 4.04 -13.14
CA CYS A 106 -12.60 4.32 -11.74
C CYS A 106 -12.70 3.04 -10.90
N GLY A 107 -13.24 1.95 -11.46
CA GLY A 107 -13.27 0.63 -10.84
C GLY A 107 -11.88 0.11 -10.52
N PHE A 108 -10.95 0.16 -11.49
CA PHE A 108 -9.55 -0.22 -11.27
C PHE A 108 -8.87 0.61 -10.18
N ALA A 109 -9.05 1.93 -10.20
CA ALA A 109 -8.49 2.80 -9.18
C ALA A 109 -9.05 2.49 -7.78
N SER A 110 -10.36 2.25 -7.69
CA SER A 110 -11.03 1.84 -6.46
C SER A 110 -10.47 0.53 -5.91
N ILE A 111 -10.19 -0.45 -6.79
CA ILE A 111 -9.54 -1.71 -6.40
C ILE A 111 -8.15 -1.44 -5.83
N TYR A 112 -7.30 -0.64 -6.49
CA TYR A 112 -5.97 -0.30 -5.97
C TYR A 112 -6.03 0.36 -4.58
N MET A 113 -6.95 1.29 -4.39
CA MET A 113 -7.13 1.98 -3.11
C MET A 113 -7.71 1.07 -2.03
N LEU A 114 -8.64 0.19 -2.37
CA LEU A 114 -9.16 -0.82 -1.45
C LEU A 114 -8.06 -1.80 -1.02
N LEU A 115 -7.25 -2.26 -1.96
CA LEU A 115 -6.09 -3.11 -1.71
C LEU A 115 -5.04 -2.41 -0.82
N ALA A 116 -4.79 -1.11 -1.03
CA ALA A 116 -3.96 -0.30 -0.16
C ALA A 116 -4.54 -0.26 1.26
N GLY A 117 -5.84 0.01 1.40
CA GLY A 117 -6.56 0.04 2.67
C GLY A 117 -6.49 -1.29 3.43
N VAL A 118 -6.80 -2.41 2.78
CA VAL A 118 -6.73 -3.76 3.38
C VAL A 118 -5.29 -4.09 3.82
N THR A 119 -4.30 -3.74 3.00
CA THR A 119 -2.87 -3.97 3.34
C THR A 119 -2.45 -3.13 4.55
N ALA A 120 -2.91 -1.89 4.62
CA ALA A 120 -2.61 -0.96 5.70
C ALA A 120 -3.35 -1.33 7.01
N LEU A 121 -4.60 -1.83 6.93
CA LEU A 121 -5.32 -2.45 8.05
C LEU A 121 -4.59 -3.68 8.61
N GLY A 122 -3.78 -4.34 7.79
CA GLY A 122 -2.84 -5.35 8.26
C GLY A 122 -1.84 -4.85 9.30
N ALA A 123 -1.67 -3.54 9.49
CA ALA A 123 -0.92 -2.92 10.61
C ALA A 123 -1.64 -2.96 11.95
N LEU A 124 -2.98 -3.06 11.94
CA LEU A 124 -3.76 -3.24 13.16
C LEU A 124 -3.67 -4.68 13.67
N LYS A 125 -3.35 -5.65 12.80
CA LYS A 125 -2.97 -7.00 13.23
C LYS A 125 -1.56 -6.98 13.81
N THR A 126 -1.43 -7.42 15.06
CA THR A 126 -0.15 -7.61 15.73
C THR A 126 0.68 -8.68 15.00
N LEU A 127 1.68 -8.24 14.24
CA LEU A 127 2.75 -9.11 13.76
C LEU A 127 3.53 -9.65 14.98
N ALA A 128 4.14 -10.82 14.84
CA ALA A 128 4.97 -11.39 15.91
C ALA A 128 6.06 -10.39 16.34
N VAL A 129 6.33 -10.36 17.64
CA VAL A 129 7.37 -9.53 18.25
C VAL A 129 8.32 -10.48 18.96
N TYR A 130 9.62 -10.38 18.67
CA TYR A 130 10.66 -11.22 19.24
C TYR A 130 11.48 -10.41 20.23
N GLY A 131 11.90 -11.05 21.32
CA GLY A 131 12.69 -10.36 22.34
C GLY A 131 11.86 -9.48 23.28
N TYR A 132 10.65 -9.93 23.64
CA TYR A 132 9.75 -9.19 24.54
C TYR A 132 9.04 -10.13 25.53
N GLY A 133 8.68 -9.60 26.71
CA GLY A 133 7.85 -10.26 27.72
C GLY A 133 8.59 -11.26 28.63
N THR A 134 7.84 -11.94 29.50
CA THR A 134 8.40 -12.82 30.52
C THR A 134 9.13 -14.04 29.94
N GLN A 135 8.64 -14.60 28.83
CA GLN A 135 9.33 -15.70 28.15
C GLN A 135 10.69 -15.29 27.59
N HIS A 136 10.82 -14.02 27.16
CA HIS A 136 12.11 -13.49 26.73
C HIS A 136 13.09 -13.42 27.89
N ALA A 137 12.68 -12.87 29.04
CA ALA A 137 13.52 -12.80 30.24
C ALA A 137 13.99 -14.20 30.71
N LEU A 138 13.09 -15.19 30.70
CA LEU A 138 13.43 -16.57 31.06
C LEU A 138 14.43 -17.21 30.09
N ARG A 139 14.24 -17.02 28.78
CA ARG A 139 15.13 -17.57 27.75
C ARG A 139 16.47 -16.84 27.65
N GLN A 140 16.50 -15.55 27.99
CA GLN A 140 17.72 -14.79 28.10
C GLN A 140 18.59 -15.31 29.25
N LYS A 141 17.98 -15.64 30.40
CA LYS A 141 18.71 -16.20 31.54
C LYS A 141 19.37 -17.54 31.21
N SER A 142 18.75 -18.38 30.38
CA SER A 142 19.29 -19.69 30.00
C SER A 142 20.16 -19.69 28.73
N GLY A 143 19.87 -18.81 27.77
CA GLY A 143 20.53 -18.78 26.46
C GLY A 143 21.50 -17.61 26.25
N GLY A 144 21.54 -16.64 27.17
CA GLY A 144 22.47 -15.51 27.16
C GLY A 144 22.51 -14.74 25.84
N VAL A 145 23.73 -14.35 25.45
CA VAL A 145 24.05 -13.63 24.20
C VAL A 145 23.53 -14.36 22.96
N LEU A 146 23.61 -15.69 22.93
CA LEU A 146 23.21 -16.48 21.77
C LEU A 146 21.70 -16.39 21.51
N TYR A 147 20.88 -16.45 22.56
CA TYR A 147 19.44 -16.21 22.43
C TYR A 147 19.11 -14.76 22.04
N LEU A 148 19.81 -13.78 22.62
CA LEU A 148 19.62 -12.36 22.30
C LEU A 148 19.93 -12.06 20.82
N SER A 149 21.02 -12.62 20.29
CA SER A 149 21.40 -12.48 18.88
C SER A 149 20.31 -13.01 17.94
N GLN A 150 19.71 -14.16 18.27
CA GLN A 150 18.63 -14.76 17.50
C GLN A 150 17.34 -13.93 17.58
N ALA A 151 17.02 -13.42 18.76
CA ALA A 151 15.85 -12.56 18.98
C ALA A 151 15.99 -11.25 18.20
N LEU A 152 17.16 -10.62 18.21
CA LEU A 152 17.47 -9.41 17.47
C LEU A 152 17.32 -9.64 15.95
N TYR A 153 17.97 -10.67 15.42
CA TYR A 153 17.83 -11.02 14.00
C TYR A 153 16.37 -11.26 13.60
N ALA A 154 15.63 -12.06 14.37
CA ALA A 154 14.21 -12.32 14.09
C ALA A 154 13.36 -11.04 14.12
N GLN A 155 13.64 -10.13 15.06
CA GLN A 155 12.94 -8.86 15.19
C GLN A 155 13.24 -7.93 14.00
N GLU A 156 14.51 -7.79 13.58
CA GLU A 156 14.91 -7.02 12.41
C GLU A 156 14.20 -7.53 11.14
N ARG A 157 14.16 -8.85 10.95
CA ARG A 157 13.46 -9.46 9.81
C ARG A 157 11.97 -9.15 9.83
N MET A 158 11.34 -9.16 11.01
CA MET A 158 9.93 -8.79 11.12
C MET A 158 9.70 -7.29 10.86
N ASN A 159 10.65 -6.43 11.26
CA ASN A 159 10.60 -5.00 10.96
C ASN A 159 10.75 -4.71 9.46
N VAL A 160 11.53 -5.52 8.73
CA VAL A 160 11.54 -5.47 7.27
C VAL A 160 10.16 -5.80 6.70
N VAL A 161 9.44 -6.80 7.24
CA VAL A 161 8.07 -7.09 6.81
C VAL A 161 7.12 -5.92 7.08
N ARG A 162 7.23 -5.26 8.25
CA ARG A 162 6.45 -4.06 8.58
C ARG A 162 6.72 -2.93 7.58
N HIS A 163 7.99 -2.72 7.24
CA HIS A 163 8.40 -1.71 6.25
C HIS A 163 7.84 -2.01 4.86
N LEU A 164 8.03 -3.23 4.35
CA LEU A 164 7.53 -3.66 3.04
C LEU A 164 6.00 -3.58 2.94
N ARG A 165 5.27 -3.85 4.04
CA ARG A 165 3.82 -3.68 4.09
C ARG A 165 3.43 -2.22 3.86
N ASN A 166 4.10 -1.30 4.55
CA ASN A 166 3.82 0.13 4.44
C ASN A 166 4.18 0.65 3.05
N GLU A 167 5.31 0.22 2.49
CA GLU A 167 5.72 0.55 1.13
C GLU A 167 4.71 0.04 0.09
N ALA A 168 4.26 -1.21 0.20
CA ALA A 168 3.28 -1.77 -0.73
C ALA A 168 1.92 -1.07 -0.65
N ALA A 169 1.49 -0.68 0.56
CA ALA A 169 0.29 0.12 0.75
C ALA A 169 0.43 1.51 0.11
N TYR A 170 1.59 2.17 0.29
CA TYR A 170 1.88 3.46 -0.32
C TYR A 170 1.92 3.38 -1.86
N GLN A 171 2.59 2.38 -2.43
CA GLN A 171 2.65 2.19 -3.89
C GLN A 171 1.28 1.89 -4.48
N SER A 172 0.47 1.05 -3.82
CA SER A 172 -0.91 0.77 -4.23
C SER A 172 -1.76 2.06 -4.23
N LEU A 173 -1.61 2.90 -3.20
CA LEU A 173 -2.26 4.20 -3.12
C LEU A 173 -1.82 5.11 -4.26
N ARG A 174 -0.50 5.25 -4.47
CA ARG A 174 0.08 6.10 -5.52
C ARG A 174 -0.50 5.73 -6.88
N ASN A 175 -0.54 4.44 -7.20
CA ASN A 175 -1.08 3.94 -8.46
C ASN A 175 -2.58 4.21 -8.57
N GLY A 176 -3.35 3.98 -7.50
CA GLY A 176 -4.78 4.29 -7.47
C GLY A 176 -5.06 5.78 -7.72
N PHE A 177 -4.33 6.68 -7.06
CA PHE A 177 -4.48 8.13 -7.25
C PHE A 177 -4.08 8.58 -8.66
N LEU A 178 -3.00 8.03 -9.21
CA LEU A 178 -2.59 8.35 -10.58
C LEU A 178 -3.67 7.95 -11.60
N VAL A 179 -4.24 6.75 -11.46
CA VAL A 179 -5.33 6.33 -12.34
C VAL A 179 -6.53 7.26 -12.19
N LEU A 180 -6.93 7.60 -10.95
CA LEU A 180 -8.04 8.54 -10.72
C LEU A 180 -7.81 9.91 -11.31
N LEU A 181 -6.59 10.46 -11.16
CA LEU A 181 -6.26 11.76 -11.72
C LEU A 181 -6.37 11.75 -13.24
N VAL A 182 -5.82 10.73 -13.91
CA VAL A 182 -5.91 10.57 -15.36
C VAL A 182 -7.36 10.44 -15.81
N VAL A 183 -8.16 9.66 -15.09
CA VAL A 183 -9.59 9.47 -15.39
C VAL A 183 -10.37 10.78 -15.20
N LEU A 184 -10.09 11.54 -14.15
CA LEU A 184 -10.78 12.79 -13.86
C LEU A 184 -10.46 13.85 -14.92
N ILE A 185 -9.18 14.00 -15.30
CA ILE A 185 -8.77 14.87 -16.41
C ILE A 185 -9.45 14.44 -17.70
N GLY A 186 -9.40 13.13 -18.02
CA GLY A 186 -10.04 12.58 -19.21
C GLY A 186 -11.56 12.79 -19.23
N SER A 187 -12.21 12.75 -18.07
CA SER A 187 -13.65 12.99 -17.93
C SER A 187 -14.01 14.46 -18.17
N VAL A 188 -13.22 15.38 -17.62
CA VAL A 188 -13.41 16.83 -17.85
C VAL A 188 -13.20 17.17 -19.33
N VAL A 189 -12.12 16.67 -19.95
CA VAL A 189 -11.86 16.87 -21.39
C VAL A 189 -12.99 16.28 -22.23
N GLY A 190 -13.42 15.04 -21.94
CA GLY A 190 -14.53 14.41 -22.63
C GLY A 190 -15.84 15.21 -22.54
N LEU A 191 -16.15 15.76 -21.35
CA LEU A 191 -17.31 16.63 -21.16
C LEU A 191 -17.21 17.92 -21.99
N THR A 192 -16.04 18.57 -22.03
CA THR A 192 -15.86 19.80 -22.82
C THR A 192 -16.01 19.57 -24.33
N ILE A 193 -15.54 18.43 -24.84
CA ILE A 193 -15.71 18.06 -26.26
C ILE A 193 -17.19 17.78 -26.53
N GLN A 194 -17.87 17.02 -25.66
CA GLN A 194 -19.28 16.68 -25.84
C GLN A 194 -20.22 17.91 -25.78
N GLN A 195 -19.91 18.88 -24.92
CA GLN A 195 -20.64 20.16 -24.90
C GLN A 195 -20.46 20.93 -26.21
N SER A 196 -19.22 20.99 -26.73
CA SER A 196 -18.92 21.67 -27.99
C SER A 196 -19.64 21.03 -29.19
N ASP A 197 -19.71 19.71 -29.25
CA ASP A 197 -20.46 18.98 -30.31
C ASP A 197 -21.97 19.22 -30.19
N SER A 198 -22.51 19.18 -28.96
CA SER A 198 -23.94 19.39 -28.71
C SER A 198 -24.39 20.81 -29.09
N ASP A 199 -23.58 21.82 -28.79
CA ASP A 199 -23.87 23.22 -29.14
C ASP A 199 -23.78 23.44 -30.66
N THR A 200 -22.84 22.78 -31.34
CA THR A 200 -22.69 22.85 -32.80
C THR A 200 -23.91 22.26 -33.52
N ILE A 201 -24.39 21.09 -33.07
CA ILE A 201 -25.59 20.45 -33.64
C ILE A 201 -26.82 21.33 -33.44
N ARG A 202 -26.98 21.91 -32.24
CA ARG A 202 -28.11 22.80 -31.91
C ARG A 202 -28.14 24.05 -32.80
N ASN A 203 -26.99 24.67 -33.04
CA ASN A 203 -26.89 25.86 -33.88
C ASN A 203 -27.22 25.56 -35.35
N ASN A 204 -26.77 24.42 -35.87
CA ASN A 204 -27.07 24.01 -37.25
C ASN A 204 -28.56 23.71 -37.45
N THR A 205 -29.22 23.03 -36.49
CA THR A 205 -30.67 22.77 -36.56
C THR A 205 -31.52 24.03 -36.39
N ALA A 206 -31.02 25.04 -35.67
CA ALA A 206 -31.69 26.33 -35.56
C ALA A 206 -31.62 27.13 -36.88
N LEU A 207 -30.50 27.03 -37.61
CA LEU A 207 -30.31 27.68 -38.91
C LEU A 207 -31.19 27.05 -40.00
N GLU A 208 -31.25 25.72 -40.10
CA GLU A 208 -32.13 25.03 -41.07
C GLU A 208 -33.61 25.41 -40.87
N LYS A 209 -34.07 25.56 -39.63
CA LYS A 209 -35.44 25.99 -39.33
C LYS A 209 -35.74 27.44 -39.67
N ALA A 210 -34.71 28.30 -39.73
CA ALA A 210 -34.85 29.69 -40.12
C ALA A 210 -34.88 29.87 -41.64
N ASP A 211 -34.22 28.98 -42.39
CA ASP A 211 -34.24 28.98 -43.86
C ASP A 211 -35.55 28.39 -44.44
N GLU A 212 -36.29 27.59 -43.66
CA GLU A 212 -37.60 27.03 -44.05
C GLU A 212 -38.81 27.93 -43.75
N SER A 213 -38.61 29.10 -43.11
CA SER A 213 -39.67 30.06 -42.73
C SER A 213 -39.67 31.33 -43.58
#